data_AF-X1UGL5-F1
#
_entry.id   AF-X1UGL5-F1
#
_cell.length_a   1.000
_cell.length_b   1.000
_cell.length_c   1.000
_cell.angle_alpha   90.00
_cell.angle_beta   90.00
_cell.angle_gamma   90.00
#
_symmetry.space_group_name_H-M   'P 1'
#
loop_
_entity.id
_entity.type
_entity.pdbx_description
1 polymer ?
#
loop_
_entity_poly.entity_id
_entity_poly.type
_entity_poly.pdbx_seq_one_letter_code
_entity_poly.pdbx_strand_id
1 'polypeptide(L)'
;MKKYFLIITLLFFLFSFIEIESKVIPDNFIYSTVYISNLSTGKNGTGFLIARRISKDYQKIFLVSNKHVLLPKKVESEPVGDLKAEAIVLVNKIIGNEISTKEIKVELRDSSGIDYCKGHPNEEVDVAALEFTKYITENYQIKSDLKVEFIPEEKFAVKKV
;
A
#
# COMPACT_ATOMS: atom_id res chain seq x y z
N MET A 1 9.21 -58.69 -14.74
CA MET A 1 8.80 -57.46 -15.45
C MET A 1 7.49 -56.85 -14.94
N LYS A 2 6.39 -57.61 -14.76
CA LYS A 2 5.08 -57.03 -14.33
C LYS A 2 5.06 -56.32 -12.97
N LYS A 3 5.88 -56.73 -11.98
CA LYS A 3 5.93 -56.09 -10.65
C LYS A 3 6.52 -54.67 -10.66
N TYR A 4 7.56 -54.43 -11.47
CA TYR A 4 8.20 -53.11 -11.56
C TYR A 4 7.34 -52.11 -12.33
N PHE A 5 6.56 -52.59 -13.31
CA PHE A 5 5.61 -51.76 -14.04
C PHE A 5 4.55 -51.17 -13.09
N LEU A 6 3.95 -52.01 -12.23
CA LEU A 6 2.94 -51.58 -11.26
C LEU A 6 3.48 -50.53 -10.26
N ILE A 7 4.72 -50.72 -9.80
CA ILE A 7 5.39 -49.79 -8.87
C ILE A 7 5.63 -48.43 -9.55
N ILE A 8 6.05 -48.43 -10.81
CA ILE A 8 6.27 -47.19 -11.57
C ILE A 8 4.94 -46.46 -11.84
N THR A 9 3.86 -47.20 -12.15
CA THR A 9 2.53 -46.58 -12.36
C THR A 9 1.98 -45.98 -11.06
N LEU A 10 2.20 -46.66 -9.92
CA LEU A 10 1.80 -46.16 -8.60
C LEU A 10 2.58 -44.90 -8.20
N LEU A 11 3.88 -44.87 -8.50
CA LEU A 11 4.73 -43.70 -8.29
C LEU A 11 4.27 -42.49 -9.14
N PHE A 12 3.98 -42.69 -10.42
CA PHE A 12 3.43 -41.62 -11.26
C PHE A 12 2.08 -41.11 -10.75
N PHE A 13 1.22 -41.99 -10.24
CA PHE A 13 -0.06 -41.61 -9.65
C PHE A 13 0.12 -40.79 -8.35
N LEU A 14 1.08 -41.17 -7.51
CA LEU A 14 1.42 -40.44 -6.27
C LEU A 14 2.05 -39.07 -6.55
N PHE A 15 2.84 -38.93 -7.61
CA PHE A 15 3.43 -37.65 -8.02
C PHE A 15 2.43 -36.71 -8.73
N SER A 16 1.29 -37.22 -9.21
CA SER A 16 0.25 -36.43 -9.90
C SER A 16 -0.59 -35.56 -8.96
N PHE A 17 -0.49 -35.76 -7.64
CA PHE A 17 -1.22 -34.98 -6.62
C PHE A 17 -0.36 -33.95 -5.89
N ILE A 18 0.86 -33.70 -6.37
CA ILE A 18 1.60 -32.51 -5.94
C ILE A 18 0.96 -31.33 -6.66
N GLU A 19 -0.19 -30.89 -6.14
CA GLU A 19 -0.67 -29.53 -6.40
C GLU A 19 0.45 -28.61 -5.92
N ILE A 20 1.21 -28.09 -6.88
CA ILE A 20 2.01 -26.91 -6.66
C ILE A 20 0.96 -25.84 -6.38
N GLU A 21 0.68 -25.62 -5.10
CA GLU A 21 -0.05 -24.44 -4.64
C GLU A 21 0.72 -23.25 -5.20
N SER A 22 0.30 -22.74 -6.36
CA SER A 22 0.67 -21.40 -6.75
C SER A 22 0.13 -20.55 -5.62
N LYS A 23 1.00 -20.05 -4.74
CA LYS A 23 0.57 -19.18 -3.64
C LYS A 23 -0.10 -17.98 -4.30
N VAL A 24 -1.43 -18.03 -4.37
CA VAL A 24 -2.25 -16.98 -4.99
C VAL A 24 -1.94 -15.72 -4.21
N ILE A 25 -1.51 -14.66 -4.90
CA ILE A 25 -1.31 -13.36 -4.26
C ILE A 25 -2.67 -12.93 -3.75
N PRO A 26 -2.84 -12.72 -2.44
CA PRO A 26 -4.16 -12.39 -1.91
C PRO A 26 -4.65 -11.05 -2.48
N ASP A 27 -5.94 -10.98 -2.81
CA ASP A 27 -6.58 -9.79 -3.38
C ASP A 27 -6.33 -8.50 -2.57
N ASN A 28 -6.22 -8.62 -1.24
CA ASN A 28 -5.94 -7.46 -0.39
C ASN A 28 -4.59 -6.80 -0.69
N PHE A 29 -3.62 -7.55 -1.21
CA PHE A 29 -2.35 -6.99 -1.65
C PHE A 29 -2.54 -6.08 -2.86
N ILE A 30 -3.29 -6.54 -3.86
CA ILE A 30 -3.60 -5.78 -5.07
C ILE A 30 -4.44 -4.54 -4.73
N TYR A 31 -5.51 -4.71 -3.96
CA TYR A 31 -6.43 -3.63 -3.66
C TYR A 31 -5.93 -2.62 -2.62
N SER A 32 -4.87 -2.96 -1.88
CA SER A 32 -4.14 -2.00 -1.03
C SER A 32 -3.17 -1.11 -1.80
N THR A 33 -2.87 -1.45 -3.07
CA THR A 33 -1.95 -0.66 -3.89
C THR A 33 -2.65 0.60 -4.38
N VAL A 34 -1.95 1.72 -4.28
CA VAL A 34 -2.42 3.02 -4.75
C VAL A 34 -1.41 3.64 -5.70
N TYR A 35 -1.88 4.47 -6.62
CA TYR A 35 -1.03 5.36 -7.39
C TYR A 35 -0.91 6.70 -6.67
N ILE A 36 0.30 7.29 -6.72
CA ILE A 36 0.63 8.55 -6.05
C ILE A 36 1.22 9.49 -7.09
N SER A 37 0.69 10.70 -7.16
CA SER A 37 1.26 11.82 -7.89
C SER A 37 1.57 12.95 -6.91
N ASN A 38 2.86 13.17 -6.63
CA ASN A 38 3.31 14.22 -5.73
C ASN A 38 3.42 15.54 -6.50
N LEU A 39 2.53 16.48 -6.17
CA LEU A 39 2.41 17.74 -6.91
C LEU A 39 3.56 18.71 -6.61
N SER A 40 4.21 18.60 -5.44
CA SER A 40 5.37 19.42 -5.09
C SER A 40 6.61 19.00 -5.88
N THR A 41 6.87 17.69 -6.01
CA THR A 41 8.06 17.18 -6.70
C THR A 41 7.84 16.86 -8.18
N GLY A 42 6.59 16.71 -8.62
CA GLY A 42 6.23 16.20 -9.95
C GLY A 42 6.48 14.70 -10.12
N LYS A 43 6.88 14.00 -9.05
CA LYS A 43 7.21 12.57 -9.11
C LYS A 43 5.96 11.72 -8.90
N ASN A 44 5.95 10.59 -9.58
CA ASN A 44 4.86 9.62 -9.52
C ASN A 44 5.40 8.27 -9.06
N GLY A 45 4.54 7.47 -8.45
CA GLY A 45 4.88 6.11 -8.06
C GLY A 45 3.69 5.37 -7.48
N THR A 46 3.96 4.24 -6.84
CA THR A 46 2.95 3.44 -6.16
C THR A 46 3.25 3.33 -4.68
N GLY A 47 2.23 2.98 -3.90
CA GLY A 47 2.38 2.69 -2.49
C GLY A 47 1.36 1.68 -2.02
N PHE A 48 1.51 1.26 -0.77
CA PHE A 48 0.59 0.33 -0.12
C PHE A 48 -0.10 1.01 1.05
N LEU A 49 -1.38 0.73 1.21
CA LEU A 49 -2.13 1.07 2.40
C LEU A 49 -1.96 -0.05 3.45
N ILE A 50 -1.31 0.31 4.56
CA ILE A 50 -1.00 -0.59 5.66
C ILE A 50 -1.88 -0.24 6.86
N ALA A 51 -2.56 -1.24 7.42
CA ALA A 51 -3.35 -1.08 8.64
C ALA A 51 -2.53 -1.53 9.85
N ARG A 52 -2.37 -0.62 10.82
CA ARG A 52 -1.88 -0.94 12.17
C ARG A 52 -3.07 -0.98 13.12
N ARG A 53 -3.27 -2.12 13.77
CA ARG A 53 -4.26 -2.23 14.84
C ARG A 53 -3.78 -1.48 16.08
N ILE A 54 -4.60 -0.55 16.58
CA ILE A 54 -4.32 0.19 17.83
C ILE A 54 -5.14 -0.37 18.99
N SER A 55 -6.39 -0.76 18.71
CA SER A 55 -7.27 -1.43 19.68
C SER A 55 -8.18 -2.44 18.98
N LYS A 56 -9.15 -3.01 19.71
CA LYS A 56 -10.10 -3.96 19.14
C LYS A 56 -10.90 -3.34 17.99
N ASP A 57 -11.30 -2.08 18.14
CA ASP A 57 -12.26 -1.36 17.29
C ASP A 57 -11.63 -0.19 16.52
N TYR A 58 -10.33 0.03 16.68
CA TYR A 58 -9.62 1.13 16.04
C TYR A 58 -8.31 0.69 15.40
N GLN A 59 -8.13 1.11 14.15
CA GLN A 59 -6.92 0.92 13.37
C GLN A 59 -6.49 2.24 12.75
N LYS A 60 -5.17 2.42 12.62
CA LYS A 60 -4.58 3.51 11.83
C LYS A 60 -4.15 2.97 10.48
N ILE A 61 -4.44 3.72 9.43
CA ILE A 61 -4.03 3.43 8.07
C ILE A 61 -2.81 4.30 7.75
N PHE A 62 -1.79 3.69 7.17
CA PHE A 62 -0.59 4.36 6.69
C PHE A 62 -0.45 4.13 5.20
N LEU A 63 -0.16 5.19 4.45
CA LEU A 63 0.32 5.08 3.08
C LEU A 63 1.84 4.96 3.13
N VAL A 64 2.37 3.84 2.64
CA VAL A 64 3.81 3.59 2.58
C VAL A 64 4.26 3.50 1.12
N SER A 65 5.32 4.24 0.78
CA SER A 65 5.90 4.30 -0.56
C SER A 65 7.40 4.63 -0.45
N ASN A 66 8.06 4.92 -1.56
CA ASN A 66 9.44 5.37 -1.59
C ASN A 66 9.58 6.83 -1.12
N LYS A 67 10.70 7.19 -0.48
CA LYS A 67 11.00 8.57 -0.09
C LYS A 67 10.96 9.49 -1.30
N HIS A 68 11.57 9.05 -2.40
CA HIS A 68 11.63 9.86 -3.62
C HIS A 68 10.25 10.13 -4.24
N VAL A 69 9.24 9.32 -3.96
CA VAL A 69 7.85 9.54 -4.42
C VAL A 69 7.08 10.39 -3.42
N LEU A 70 7.12 10.02 -2.14
CA LEU A 70 6.19 10.54 -1.13
C LEU A 70 6.65 11.81 -0.44
N LEU A 71 7.96 12.04 -0.28
CA LEU A 71 8.45 13.24 0.41
C LEU A 71 8.31 14.49 -0.48
N PRO A 72 7.77 15.60 0.03
CA PRO A 72 7.71 16.88 -0.68
C PRO A 72 9.12 17.47 -0.87
N LYS A 73 9.25 18.49 -1.73
CA LYS A 73 10.48 19.27 -1.82
C LYS A 73 10.82 19.88 -0.47
N LYS A 74 12.11 20.13 -0.19
CA LYS A 74 12.53 20.79 1.07
C LYS A 74 11.99 22.22 1.11
N VAL A 75 11.59 22.68 2.30
CA VAL A 75 11.10 24.06 2.52
C VAL A 75 12.10 25.11 1.99
N GLU A 76 13.39 24.87 2.19
CA GLU A 76 14.49 25.74 1.71
C GLU A 76 14.53 25.92 0.18
N SER A 77 13.88 25.03 -0.57
CA SER A 77 13.84 25.05 -2.04
C SER A 77 12.55 25.62 -2.62
N GLU A 78 11.60 26.02 -1.78
CA GLU A 78 10.33 26.63 -2.21
C GLU A 78 10.43 28.18 -2.11
N PRO A 79 9.79 28.94 -3.02
CA PRO A 79 9.77 30.39 -2.93
C PRO A 79 9.12 30.86 -1.62
N VAL A 80 9.52 32.05 -1.14
CA VAL A 80 8.93 32.70 0.04
C VAL A 80 7.42 32.86 -0.19
N GLY A 81 6.61 31.99 0.43
CA GLY A 81 5.18 31.84 0.11
C GLY A 81 4.56 30.57 0.72
N ASP A 82 3.44 30.12 0.14
CA ASP A 82 2.69 28.94 0.62
C ASP A 82 3.58 27.68 0.62
N LEU A 83 3.95 27.23 1.82
CA LEU A 83 4.79 26.05 2.02
C LEU A 83 4.01 24.74 1.84
N LYS A 84 2.70 24.82 1.57
CA LYS A 84 1.84 23.66 1.43
C LYS A 84 2.33 22.75 0.31
N ALA A 85 2.39 21.45 0.60
CA ALA A 85 2.67 20.42 -0.39
C ALA A 85 1.54 19.39 -0.42
N GLU A 86 1.14 18.99 -1.61
CA GLU A 86 0.01 18.10 -1.84
C GLU A 86 0.37 16.94 -2.77
N ALA A 87 -0.41 15.87 -2.69
CA ALA A 87 -0.39 14.75 -3.63
C ALA A 87 -1.81 14.37 -4.06
N ILE A 88 -1.93 13.79 -5.25
CA ILE A 88 -3.12 13.06 -5.69
C ILE A 88 -2.86 11.58 -5.47
N VAL A 89 -3.75 10.92 -4.74
CA VAL A 89 -3.71 9.47 -4.53
C VAL A 89 -4.92 8.83 -5.18
N LEU A 90 -4.68 7.88 -6.08
CA LEU A 90 -5.74 7.11 -6.72
C LEU A 90 -5.95 5.82 -5.93
N VAL A 91 -7.16 5.66 -5.39
CA VAL A 91 -7.57 4.47 -4.64
C VAL A 91 -8.59 3.67 -5.43
N ASN A 92 -8.59 2.35 -5.24
CA ASN A 92 -9.52 1.46 -5.91
C ASN A 92 -10.96 1.67 -5.40
N LYS A 93 -11.89 1.77 -6.34
CA LYS A 93 -13.34 1.87 -6.12
C LYS A 93 -14.03 0.73 -6.88
N ILE A 94 -15.06 0.10 -6.30
CA ILE A 94 -15.96 -0.73 -7.10
C ILE A 94 -17.14 0.14 -7.53
N ILE A 95 -17.48 0.10 -8.82
CA ILE A 95 -18.75 0.61 -9.34
C ILE A 95 -19.42 -0.56 -10.06
N GLY A 96 -20.48 -1.12 -9.46
CA GLY A 96 -21.09 -2.36 -9.96
C GLY A 96 -20.16 -3.57 -9.81
N ASN A 97 -19.76 -4.19 -10.93
CA ASN A 97 -18.79 -5.30 -10.97
C ASN A 97 -17.42 -4.89 -11.53
N GLU A 98 -17.19 -3.59 -11.76
CA GLU A 98 -15.94 -3.07 -12.33
C GLU A 98 -15.09 -2.35 -11.29
N ILE A 99 -13.77 -2.46 -11.47
CA ILE A 99 -12.79 -1.71 -10.68
C ILE A 99 -12.58 -0.36 -11.37
N SER A 100 -12.84 0.71 -10.64
CA SER A 100 -12.57 2.09 -11.01
C SER A 100 -11.59 2.72 -10.01
N THR A 101 -11.21 3.98 -10.23
CA THR A 101 -10.33 4.73 -9.33
C THR A 101 -11.03 5.96 -8.80
N LYS A 102 -10.81 6.26 -7.53
CA LYS A 102 -11.18 7.54 -6.92
C LYS A 102 -9.93 8.36 -6.63
N GLU A 103 -9.95 9.62 -7.03
CA GLU A 103 -8.89 10.57 -6.67
C GLU A 103 -9.13 11.12 -5.25
N ILE A 104 -8.08 11.13 -4.45
CA ILE A 104 -8.05 11.74 -3.12
C ILE A 104 -6.91 12.75 -3.11
N LYS A 105 -7.23 14.00 -2.79
CA LYS A 105 -6.22 15.04 -2.56
C LYS A 105 -5.69 14.93 -1.13
N VAL A 106 -4.38 14.84 -1.00
CA VAL A 106 -3.69 14.52 0.24
C VAL A 106 -2.67 15.61 0.54
N GLU A 107 -2.58 15.98 1.81
CA GLU A 107 -1.64 17.00 2.28
C GLU A 107 -0.37 16.30 2.76
N LEU A 108 0.75 16.61 2.12
CA LEU A 108 2.08 16.12 2.49
C LEU A 108 2.75 17.04 3.51
N ARG A 109 2.45 18.33 3.44
CA ARG A 109 2.93 19.41 4.31
C ARG A 109 1.88 20.50 4.42
N ASP A 110 1.71 21.07 5.61
CA ASP A 110 0.83 22.21 5.82
C ASP A 110 1.45 23.55 5.39
N SER A 111 0.65 24.62 5.43
CA SER A 111 1.11 25.98 5.12
C SER A 111 2.10 26.54 6.15
N SER A 112 2.23 25.92 7.33
CA SER A 112 3.22 26.30 8.36
C SER A 112 4.59 25.65 8.13
N GLY A 113 4.70 24.74 7.15
CA GLY A 113 5.94 24.04 6.82
C GLY A 113 6.11 22.69 7.52
N ILE A 114 5.10 22.18 8.23
CA ILE A 114 5.18 20.92 8.96
C ILE A 114 4.88 19.76 8.01
N ASP A 115 5.86 18.88 7.83
CA ASP A 115 5.71 17.64 7.05
C ASP A 115 4.87 16.60 7.81
N TYR A 116 3.85 16.06 7.15
CA TYR A 116 3.05 14.94 7.66
C TYR A 116 3.61 13.57 7.27
N CYS A 117 4.47 13.55 6.25
CA CYS A 117 5.18 12.35 5.82
C CYS A 117 6.52 12.20 6.58
N LYS A 118 6.91 10.96 6.84
CA LYS A 118 8.16 10.62 7.52
C LYS A 118 8.95 9.61 6.70
N GLY A 119 10.19 9.96 6.36
CA GLY A 119 11.16 9.03 5.78
C GLY A 119 11.71 8.06 6.82
N HIS A 120 12.19 6.91 6.35
CA HIS A 120 12.94 5.97 7.17
C HIS A 120 14.23 6.63 7.70
N PRO A 121 14.61 6.41 8.98
CA PRO A 121 15.75 7.09 9.62
C PRO A 121 17.12 6.71 9.03
N ASN A 122 17.25 5.51 8.46
CA ASN A 122 18.40 5.17 7.62
C ASN A 122 18.23 5.81 6.24
N GLU A 123 19.18 6.66 5.85
CA GLU A 123 19.15 7.39 4.56
C GLU A 123 19.21 6.46 3.34
N GLU A 124 19.92 5.35 3.44
CA GLU A 124 20.04 4.34 2.36
C GLU A 124 18.73 3.57 2.12
N VAL A 125 17.76 3.66 3.04
CA VAL A 125 16.47 3.00 2.90
C VAL A 125 15.46 3.98 2.30
N ASP A 126 15.09 3.74 1.05
CA ASP A 126 14.13 4.55 0.29
C ASP A 126 12.68 4.17 0.62
N VAL A 127 12.28 4.39 1.87
CA VAL A 127 10.91 4.19 2.38
C VAL A 127 10.45 5.43 3.13
N ALA A 128 9.21 5.84 2.88
CA ALA A 128 8.51 6.88 3.61
C ALA A 128 7.06 6.46 3.90
N ALA A 129 6.49 7.02 4.96
CA ALA A 129 5.12 6.77 5.38
C ALA A 129 4.36 8.07 5.64
N LEU A 130 3.07 8.06 5.36
CA LEU A 130 2.11 9.11 5.69
C LEU A 130 0.93 8.50 6.45
N GLU A 131 0.49 9.14 7.54
CA GLU A 131 -0.74 8.77 8.23
C GLU A 131 -1.94 9.09 7.33
N PHE A 132 -2.70 8.07 6.94
CA PHE A 132 -3.71 8.14 5.88
C PHE A 132 -5.15 7.92 6.39
N THR A 133 -5.35 7.68 7.69
CA THR A 133 -6.65 7.33 8.26
C THR A 133 -7.69 8.40 7.97
N LYS A 134 -7.34 9.68 8.17
CA LYS A 134 -8.27 10.80 7.97
C LYS A 134 -8.86 10.85 6.56
N TYR A 135 -8.06 10.54 5.54
CA TYR A 135 -8.50 10.52 4.14
C TYR A 135 -9.45 9.37 3.80
N ILE A 136 -9.43 8.29 4.59
CA ILE A 136 -10.36 7.17 4.47
C ILE A 136 -11.63 7.41 5.30
N THR A 137 -11.51 7.98 6.50
CA THR A 137 -12.62 8.11 7.46
C THR A 137 -13.46 9.38 7.30
N GLU A 138 -12.85 10.53 7.00
CA GLU A 138 -13.56 11.82 6.92
C GLU A 138 -14.42 11.93 5.65
N ASN A 139 -14.10 11.13 4.65
CA ASN A 139 -14.93 10.97 3.49
C ASN A 139 -16.04 9.94 3.76
N TYR A 140 -17.04 10.23 4.58
CA TYR A 140 -18.10 9.25 4.91
C TYR A 140 -18.87 8.68 3.68
N GLN A 141 -18.88 9.39 2.54
CA GLN A 141 -19.40 8.91 1.24
C GLN A 141 -18.48 7.89 0.52
N ILE A 142 -17.28 7.64 1.03
CA ILE A 142 -16.25 6.77 0.46
C ILE A 142 -16.41 5.32 0.93
N LYS A 143 -16.96 5.07 2.12
CA LYS A 143 -17.04 3.72 2.68
C LYS A 143 -18.00 2.77 1.94
N SER A 144 -19.04 3.27 1.26
CA SER A 144 -20.02 2.37 0.61
C SER A 144 -19.53 1.77 -0.71
N ASP A 145 -18.61 2.46 -1.40
CA ASP A 145 -18.24 2.10 -2.78
C ASP A 145 -16.73 1.86 -2.97
N LEU A 146 -15.87 2.23 -2.01
CA LEU A 146 -14.45 1.96 -2.15
C LEU A 146 -14.14 0.47 -1.93
N LYS A 147 -13.36 -0.10 -2.84
CA LYS A 147 -12.70 -1.40 -2.64
C LYS A 147 -11.26 -1.15 -2.20
N VAL A 148 -11.14 -0.48 -1.06
CA VAL A 148 -9.83 -0.26 -0.42
C VAL A 148 -9.62 -1.36 0.60
N GLU A 149 -8.60 -2.15 0.32
CA GLU A 149 -8.10 -3.17 1.23
C GLU A 149 -6.83 -2.66 1.91
N PHE A 150 -6.45 -3.30 3.00
CA PHE A 150 -5.26 -2.95 3.75
C PHE A 150 -4.40 -4.18 3.97
N ILE A 151 -3.08 -3.98 3.94
CA ILE A 151 -2.14 -4.99 4.40
C ILE A 151 -2.02 -4.84 5.92
N PRO A 152 -2.33 -5.87 6.72
CA PRO A 152 -2.07 -5.83 8.16
C PRO A 152 -0.57 -5.68 8.41
N GLU A 153 -0.18 -4.77 9.31
CA GLU A 153 1.22 -4.53 9.65
C GLU A 153 1.94 -5.81 10.13
N GLU A 154 1.21 -6.75 10.73
CA GLU A 154 1.75 -8.01 11.23
C GLU A 154 2.27 -8.94 10.13
N LYS A 155 1.92 -8.68 8.86
CA LYS A 155 2.49 -9.38 7.70
C LYS A 155 3.93 -8.93 7.38
N PHE A 156 4.40 -7.83 7.96
CA PHE A 156 5.76 -7.34 7.80
C PHE A 156 6.67 -7.83 8.93
N ALA A 157 7.98 -7.78 8.70
CA ALA A 157 8.97 -8.14 9.71
C ALA A 157 8.97 -7.11 10.86
N VAL A 158 8.15 -7.36 11.89
CA VAL A 158 7.97 -6.47 13.05
C VAL A 158 8.90 -6.79 14.23
N LYS A 159 9.66 -7.89 14.16
CA LYS A 159 10.64 -8.29 15.18
C LYS A 159 12.00 -8.56 14.52
N LYS A 160 13.06 -8.01 15.11
CA LYS A 160 14.43 -8.46 14.82
C LYS A 160 14.60 -9.85 15.41
N VAL A 161 15.06 -10.79 14.58
CA VAL A 161 15.65 -12.05 15.02
C VAL A 161 17.09 -11.78 15.41
#